data_AF-A0A356P7I2-F1
#
_entry.id   AF-A0A356P7I2-F1
#
_cell.length_a   1.000
_cell.length_b   1.000
_cell.length_c   1.000
_cell.angle_alpha   90.00
_cell.angle_beta   90.00
_cell.angle_gamma   90.00
#
_symmetry.space_group_name_H-M   'P 1'
#
loop_
_entity.id
_entity.type
_entity.pdbx_description
1 polymer ?
#
loop_
_entity_poly.entity_id
_entity_poly.type
_entity_poly.pdbx_seq_one_letter_code
_entity_poly.pdbx_strand_id
1 'polypeptide(L)'
;MDSAQIMSNIKLGGRLSLAYDVLACGVKALPEILLNDSLKIFLKADYKTQFLYQLKATDIFSRIQSIINHCVELLRLVEGQPELKDNPAIQVVDRFLKEQATFIKEQNQWIAKGKSVLNVLKRTLAELSFRRRIQFCMLAKRHWTLMIKHPK
;
A
#
# COMPACT_ATOMS: atom_id res chain seq x y z
N MET A 1 31.57 -2.65 9.72
CA MET A 1 30.11 -2.52 9.52
C MET A 1 29.54 -3.92 9.48
N ASP A 2 28.60 -4.25 10.38
CA ASP A 2 28.12 -5.61 10.56
C ASP A 2 27.08 -5.97 9.49
N SER A 3 27.36 -7.02 8.69
CA SER A 3 26.53 -7.44 7.56
C SER A 3 25.12 -7.87 7.96
N ALA A 4 24.92 -8.31 9.21
CA ALA A 4 23.61 -8.65 9.76
C ALA A 4 22.69 -7.42 9.89
N GLN A 5 23.26 -6.27 10.29
CA GLN A 5 22.53 -5.02 10.43
C GLN A 5 22.10 -4.45 9.07
N ILE A 6 22.97 -4.56 8.07
CA ILE A 6 22.68 -4.15 6.68
C ILE A 6 21.49 -4.95 6.13
N MET A 7 21.53 -6.28 6.29
CA MET A 7 20.47 -7.15 5.78
C MET A 7 19.13 -6.93 6.50
N SER A 8 19.15 -6.63 7.80
CA SER A 8 17.95 -6.26 8.56
C SER A 8 17.31 -4.97 8.02
N ASN A 9 18.13 -3.97 7.70
CA ASN A 9 17.66 -2.68 7.17
C ASN A 9 17.10 -2.81 5.75
N ILE A 10 17.73 -3.58 4.87
CA ILE A 10 17.24 -3.86 3.50
C ILE A 10 15.85 -4.51 3.55
N LYS A 11 15.70 -5.53 4.40
CA LYS A 11 14.44 -6.24 4.61
C LYS A 11 13.32 -5.33 5.11
N LEU A 12 13.63 -4.45 6.06
CA LEU A 12 12.68 -3.47 6.59
C LEU A 12 12.30 -2.40 5.57
N GLY A 13 13.25 -1.88 4.80
CA GLY A 13 12.99 -0.93 3.71
C GLY A 13 12.10 -1.54 2.61
N GLY A 14 12.34 -2.79 2.23
CA GLY A 14 11.50 -3.53 1.29
C GLY A 14 10.06 -3.67 1.80
N ARG A 15 9.89 -4.00 3.09
CA ARG A 15 8.57 -4.07 3.73
C ARG A 15 7.87 -2.72 3.74
N LEU A 16 8.57 -1.64 4.07
CA LEU A 16 8.01 -0.28 4.06
C LEU A 16 7.54 0.14 2.65
N SER A 17 8.35 -0.14 1.64
CA SER A 17 8.01 0.15 0.24
C SER A 17 6.76 -0.60 -0.22
N LEU A 18 6.66 -1.90 0.12
CA LEU A 18 5.45 -2.69 -0.16
C LEU A 18 4.23 -2.14 0.58
N ALA A 19 4.38 -1.82 1.86
CA ALA A 19 3.31 -1.27 2.68
C ALA A 19 2.74 0.01 2.06
N TYR A 20 3.63 0.90 1.60
CA TYR A 20 3.24 2.13 0.90
C TYR A 20 2.46 1.82 -0.38
N ASP A 21 2.96 0.90 -1.20
CA ASP A 21 2.34 0.56 -2.48
C ASP A 21 0.95 -0.08 -2.31
N VAL A 22 0.76 -0.92 -1.29
CA VAL A 22 -0.54 -1.50 -0.93
C VAL A 22 -1.53 -0.40 -0.54
N LEU A 23 -1.14 0.48 0.39
CA LEU A 23 -2.02 1.55 0.85
C LEU A 23 -2.37 2.51 -0.29
N ALA A 24 -1.38 2.96 -1.06
CA ALA A 24 -1.61 3.86 -2.19
C ALA A 24 -2.53 3.24 -3.25
N CYS A 25 -2.47 1.91 -3.46
CA CYS A 25 -3.40 1.19 -4.34
C CYS A 25 -4.83 1.25 -3.80
N GLY A 26 -5.02 0.99 -2.51
CA GLY A 26 -6.32 1.08 -1.85
C GLY A 26 -6.91 2.49 -1.90
N VAL A 27 -6.11 3.51 -1.57
CA VAL A 27 -6.56 4.92 -1.58
C VAL A 27 -7.03 5.33 -2.98
N LYS A 28 -6.29 4.96 -4.03
CA LYS A 28 -6.64 5.26 -5.43
C LYS A 28 -7.88 4.53 -5.93
N ALA A 29 -8.30 3.46 -5.25
CA ALA A 29 -9.48 2.70 -5.61
C ALA A 29 -10.78 3.30 -5.05
N LEU A 30 -10.68 4.28 -4.16
CA LEU A 30 -11.81 4.98 -3.55
C LEU A 30 -12.03 6.35 -4.21
N PRO A 31 -13.29 6.82 -4.29
CA PRO A 31 -13.57 8.19 -4.72
C PRO A 31 -13.06 9.19 -3.68
N GLU A 32 -12.46 10.30 -4.15
CA GLU A 32 -11.80 11.28 -3.27
C GLU A 32 -12.71 11.91 -2.22
N ILE A 33 -14.02 11.96 -2.48
CA ILE A 33 -15.04 12.46 -1.54
C ILE A 33 -15.13 11.63 -0.25
N LEU A 34 -14.73 10.36 -0.28
CA LEU A 34 -14.73 9.48 0.89
C LEU A 34 -13.41 9.53 1.65
N LEU A 35 -12.35 10.07 1.04
CA LEU A 35 -11.04 10.14 1.65
C LEU A 35 -10.95 11.35 2.58
N ASN A 36 -10.34 11.14 3.74
CA ASN A 36 -9.91 12.21 4.63
C ASN A 36 -8.50 12.70 4.26
N ASP A 37 -8.07 13.80 4.87
CA ASP A 37 -6.81 14.46 4.51
C ASP A 37 -5.58 13.59 4.81
N SER A 38 -5.66 12.74 5.83
CA SER A 38 -4.65 11.73 6.18
C SER A 38 -4.43 10.70 5.08
N LEU A 39 -5.47 10.35 4.31
CA LEU A 39 -5.36 9.41 3.18
C LEU A 39 -5.07 10.13 1.84
N LYS A 40 -5.60 11.33 1.64
CA LYS A 40 -5.38 12.13 0.41
C LYS A 40 -3.91 12.43 0.16
N ILE A 41 -3.09 12.52 1.21
CA ILE A 41 -1.65 12.75 1.06
C ILE A 41 -0.96 11.67 0.21
N PHE A 42 -1.47 10.43 0.21
CA PHE A 42 -0.95 9.30 -0.57
C PHE A 42 -1.29 9.38 -2.07
N LEU A 43 -2.16 10.31 -2.48
CA LEU A 43 -2.45 10.61 -3.89
C LEU A 43 -1.41 11.55 -4.50
N LYS A 44 -0.66 12.31 -3.68
CA LYS A 44 0.35 13.27 -4.16
C LYS A 44 1.53 12.53 -4.82
N ALA A 45 1.94 12.99 -6.01
CA ALA A 45 2.96 12.34 -6.82
C ALA A 45 4.31 12.19 -6.09
N ASP A 46 4.74 13.24 -5.38
CA ASP A 46 6.06 13.27 -4.72
C ASP A 46 6.06 12.68 -3.31
N TYR A 47 4.89 12.37 -2.76
CA TYR A 47 4.80 11.94 -1.37
C TYR A 47 5.46 10.58 -1.14
N LYS A 48 5.46 9.69 -2.14
CA LYS A 48 6.19 8.40 -2.04
C LYS A 48 7.67 8.62 -1.78
N THR A 49 8.28 9.55 -2.51
CA THR A 49 9.71 9.83 -2.38
C THR A 49 10.02 10.44 -1.02
N GLN A 50 9.21 11.42 -0.58
CA GLN A 50 9.33 12.04 0.74
C GLN A 50 9.16 11.01 1.86
N PHE A 51 8.15 10.15 1.76
CA PHE A 51 7.79 9.18 2.79
C PHE A 51 8.82 8.05 2.93
N LEU A 52 9.42 7.59 1.82
CA LEU A 52 10.35 6.46 1.80
C LEU A 52 11.80 6.86 2.02
N TYR A 53 12.26 8.02 1.51
CA TYR A 53 13.69 8.31 1.39
C TYR A 53 14.19 9.49 2.23
N GLN A 54 13.32 10.40 2.69
CA GLN A 54 13.78 11.61 3.38
C GLN A 54 14.03 11.45 4.89
N LEU A 55 14.18 10.22 5.42
CA LEU A 55 14.23 10.00 6.87
C LEU A 55 15.40 9.15 7.37
N LYS A 56 15.73 9.38 8.65
CA LYS A 56 16.73 8.63 9.41
C LYS A 56 16.30 7.16 9.54
N ALA A 57 17.23 6.24 9.32
CA ALA A 57 16.99 4.79 9.32
C ALA A 57 16.39 4.23 10.64
N THR A 58 16.49 4.98 11.74
CA THR A 58 15.95 4.62 13.06
C THR A 58 14.42 4.58 13.14
N ASP A 59 13.71 5.08 12.12
CA ASP A 59 12.25 5.28 12.16
C ASP A 59 11.45 4.41 11.18
N ILE A 60 12.05 3.36 10.59
CA ILE A 60 11.34 2.55 9.58
C ILE A 60 10.16 1.79 10.18
N PHE A 61 10.30 1.28 11.41
CA PHE A 61 9.24 0.50 12.05
C PHE A 61 8.01 1.35 12.43
N SER A 62 8.23 2.56 12.95
CA SER A 62 7.14 3.51 13.25
C SER A 62 6.37 3.90 11.99
N ARG A 63 7.05 3.99 10.84
CA ARG A 63 6.41 4.25 9.54
C ARG A 63 5.58 3.07 9.04
N ILE A 64 6.07 1.85 9.22
CA ILE A 64 5.26 0.66 8.94
C ILE A 64 4.01 0.69 9.82
N GLN A 65 4.15 1.01 11.12
CA GLN A 65 3.01 1.15 12.02
C GLN A 65 2.05 2.26 11.56
N SER A 66 2.56 3.41 11.11
CA SER A 66 1.73 4.49 10.56
C SER A 66 0.94 4.03 9.32
N ILE A 67 1.56 3.29 8.39
CA ILE A 67 0.84 2.71 7.25
C ILE A 67 -0.22 1.71 7.71
N ILE A 68 0.07 0.85 8.68
CA ILE A 68 -0.91 -0.09 9.25
C ILE A 68 -2.12 0.67 9.81
N ASN A 69 -1.90 1.77 10.51
CA ASN A 69 -2.98 2.61 11.03
C ASN A 69 -3.84 3.20 9.89
N HIS A 70 -3.22 3.67 8.80
CA HIS A 70 -3.94 4.16 7.63
C HIS A 70 -4.68 3.04 6.86
N CYS A 71 -4.15 1.82 6.83
CA CYS A 71 -4.89 0.67 6.28
C CYS A 71 -6.17 0.40 7.08
N VAL A 72 -6.10 0.47 8.42
CA VAL A 72 -7.28 0.31 9.29
C VAL A 72 -8.29 1.42 9.04
N GLU A 73 -7.83 2.66 8.96
CA GLU A 73 -8.64 3.84 8.65
C GLU A 73 -9.37 3.68 7.31
N LEU A 74 -8.64 3.27 6.26
CA LEU A 74 -9.21 3.01 4.94
C LEU A 74 -10.25 1.89 4.95
N LEU A 75 -10.00 0.80 5.68
CA LEU A 75 -10.95 -0.31 5.78
C LEU A 75 -12.23 0.06 6.57
N ARG A 76 -12.13 0.99 7.52
CA ARG A 76 -13.31 1.53 8.22
C ARG A 76 -14.20 2.35 7.29
N LEU A 77 -13.62 3.12 6.36
CA LEU A 77 -14.39 3.92 5.38
C LEU A 77 -15.25 3.07 4.45
N VAL A 78 -14.81 1.83 4.17
CA VAL A 78 -15.51 0.91 3.26
C VAL A 78 -16.38 -0.12 3.98
N GLU A 79 -16.39 -0.16 5.32
CA GLU A 79 -17.05 -1.20 6.10
C GLU A 79 -18.57 -1.25 5.86
N GLY A 80 -19.19 -0.08 5.63
CA GLY A 80 -20.62 0.06 5.29
C GLY A 80 -20.94 0.06 3.80
N GLN A 81 -19.97 -0.17 2.91
CA GLN A 81 -20.13 -0.05 1.45
C GLN A 81 -19.65 -1.35 0.75
N PRO A 82 -20.55 -2.34 0.54
CA PRO A 82 -20.18 -3.66 0.02
C PRO A 82 -19.48 -3.60 -1.34
N GLU A 83 -19.95 -2.73 -2.23
CA GLU A 83 -19.35 -2.46 -3.55
C GLU A 83 -17.89 -2.02 -3.50
N LEU A 84 -17.51 -1.24 -2.47
CA LEU A 84 -16.12 -0.82 -2.28
C LEU A 84 -15.30 -1.93 -1.63
N LYS A 85 -15.90 -2.72 -0.73
CA LYS A 85 -15.25 -3.85 -0.07
C LYS A 85 -14.90 -4.97 -1.06
N ASP A 86 -15.72 -5.18 -2.08
CA ASP A 86 -15.48 -6.14 -3.16
C ASP A 86 -14.41 -5.66 -4.16
N ASN A 87 -13.98 -4.41 -4.06
CA ASN A 87 -12.88 -3.91 -4.87
C ASN A 87 -11.59 -4.68 -4.53
N PRO A 88 -10.94 -5.31 -5.51
CA PRO A 88 -9.74 -6.11 -5.24
C PRO A 88 -8.60 -5.33 -4.59
N ALA A 89 -8.48 -4.02 -4.83
CA ALA A 89 -7.46 -3.20 -4.19
C ALA A 89 -7.70 -3.10 -2.67
N ILE A 90 -8.96 -3.04 -2.25
CA ILE A 90 -9.36 -2.99 -0.84
C ILE A 90 -9.16 -4.37 -0.19
N GLN A 91 -9.46 -5.46 -0.91
CA GLN A 91 -9.15 -6.81 -0.45
C GLN A 91 -7.65 -7.06 -0.26
N VAL A 92 -6.81 -6.47 -1.12
CA VAL A 92 -5.34 -6.50 -0.96
C VAL A 92 -4.91 -5.76 0.31
N VAL A 93 -5.53 -4.61 0.62
CA VAL A 93 -5.26 -3.88 1.88
C VAL A 93 -5.66 -4.71 3.10
N ASP A 94 -6.86 -5.31 3.11
CA ASP A 94 -7.34 -6.18 4.20
C ASP A 94 -6.42 -7.38 4.42
N ARG A 95 -6.04 -8.06 3.34
CA ARG A 95 -5.10 -9.20 3.41
C ARG A 95 -3.75 -8.76 3.95
N PHE A 96 -3.19 -7.68 3.40
CA PHE A 96 -1.91 -7.14 3.85
C PHE A 96 -1.94 -6.80 5.34
N LEU A 97 -3.02 -6.16 5.83
CA LEU A 97 -3.19 -5.83 7.24
C LEU A 97 -3.11 -7.08 8.13
N LYS A 98 -3.91 -8.12 7.82
CA LYS A 98 -3.95 -9.39 8.55
C LYS A 98 -2.60 -10.13 8.53
N GLU A 99 -1.89 -10.03 7.41
CA GLU A 99 -0.58 -10.64 7.23
C GLU A 99 0.52 -9.89 8.00
N GLN A 100 0.48 -8.56 8.01
CA GLN A 100 1.56 -7.71 8.49
C GLN A 100 1.38 -7.16 9.90
N ALA A 101 0.18 -7.27 10.47
CA ALA A 101 -0.14 -6.79 11.80
C ALA A 101 -0.92 -7.83 12.61
N THR A 102 -0.85 -7.70 13.93
CA THR A 102 -1.62 -8.49 14.89
C THR A 102 -2.57 -7.54 15.60
N PHE A 103 -3.83 -7.94 15.72
CA PHE A 103 -4.81 -7.20 16.49
C PHE A 103 -4.65 -7.51 17.97
N ILE A 104 -4.35 -6.47 18.77
CA ILE A 104 -4.20 -6.55 20.22
C ILE A 104 -5.54 -6.12 20.85
N LYS A 105 -6.25 -7.10 21.41
CA LYS A 105 -7.61 -6.89 21.95
C LYS A 105 -7.61 -5.91 23.12
N GLU A 106 -6.60 -5.94 23.99
CA GLU A 106 -6.56 -5.05 25.15
C GLU A 106 -6.47 -3.57 24.77
N GLN A 107 -5.85 -3.27 23.63
CA GLN A 107 -5.63 -1.90 23.15
C GLN A 107 -6.60 -1.50 22.04
N ASN A 108 -7.41 -2.44 21.54
CA ASN A 108 -8.25 -2.29 20.35
C ASN A 108 -7.46 -1.73 19.14
N GLN A 109 -6.23 -2.23 18.97
CA GLN A 109 -5.26 -1.68 18.01
C GLN A 109 -4.58 -2.77 17.19
N TRP A 110 -4.26 -2.43 15.94
CA TRP A 110 -3.44 -3.25 15.06
C TRP A 110 -1.98 -2.87 15.22
N ILE A 111 -1.13 -3.81 15.64
CA ILE A 111 0.30 -3.59 15.83
C ILE A 111 1.09 -4.32 14.75
N ALA A 112 1.99 -3.61 14.08
CA ALA A 112 2.87 -4.16 13.05
C ALA A 112 3.70 -5.32 13.63
N LYS A 113 3.71 -6.45 12.93
CA LYS A 113 4.54 -7.60 13.33
C LYS A 113 6.02 -7.24 13.29
N GLY A 114 6.84 -7.86 14.13
CA GLY A 114 8.28 -7.58 14.26
C GLY A 114 9.12 -7.90 13.02
N LYS A 115 10.44 -7.68 13.12
CA LYS A 115 11.41 -7.80 12.02
C LYS A 115 11.49 -9.20 11.38
N SER A 116 11.00 -10.25 12.05
CA SER A 116 11.06 -11.65 11.62
C SER A 116 9.98 -12.06 10.61
N VAL A 117 8.95 -11.24 10.38
CA VAL A 117 7.84 -11.60 9.47
C VAL A 117 8.16 -11.15 8.05
N LEU A 118 9.07 -11.88 7.38
CA LEU A 118 9.47 -11.62 5.99
C LEU A 118 9.04 -12.69 4.98
N ASN A 119 8.16 -13.61 5.36
CA ASN A 119 7.70 -14.67 4.46
C ASN A 119 6.49 -14.29 3.59
N VAL A 120 6.05 -13.03 3.60
CA VAL A 120 4.78 -12.61 2.98
C VAL A 120 4.95 -11.69 1.77
N LEU A 121 6.17 -11.61 1.23
CA LEU A 121 6.45 -10.70 0.10
C LEU A 121 6.01 -11.27 -1.26
N LYS A 122 5.98 -12.59 -1.45
CA LYS A 122 5.83 -13.16 -2.81
C LYS A 122 4.44 -12.99 -3.43
N ARG A 123 3.36 -13.14 -2.64
CA ARG A 123 1.99 -13.20 -3.18
C ARG A 123 1.40 -11.80 -3.41
N THR A 124 1.59 -10.88 -2.47
CA THR A 124 1.09 -9.49 -2.54
C THR A 124 1.83 -8.66 -3.61
N LEU A 125 3.14 -8.85 -3.77
CA LEU A 125 3.90 -8.24 -4.87
C LEU A 125 3.46 -8.77 -6.24
N ALA A 126 3.13 -10.06 -6.36
CA ALA A 126 2.63 -10.61 -7.63
C ALA A 126 1.31 -9.97 -8.06
N GLU A 127 0.38 -9.74 -7.12
CA GLU A 127 -0.91 -9.09 -7.38
C GLU A 127 -0.75 -7.60 -7.74
N LEU A 128 0.15 -6.88 -7.08
CA LEU A 128 0.46 -5.47 -7.39
C LEU A 128 1.26 -5.31 -8.69
N SER A 129 2.21 -6.22 -8.97
CA SER A 129 2.99 -6.29 -10.20
C SER A 129 2.08 -6.59 -11.41
N PHE A 130 1.14 -7.52 -11.25
CA PHE A 130 0.13 -7.84 -12.26
C PHE A 130 -0.77 -6.64 -12.56
N ARG A 131 -1.19 -5.87 -11.53
CA ARG A 131 -1.98 -4.66 -11.72
C ARG A 131 -1.20 -3.50 -12.37
N ARG A 132 0.10 -3.31 -12.08
CA ARG A 132 0.92 -2.34 -12.82
C ARG A 132 1.00 -2.69 -14.31
N ARG A 133 1.11 -3.98 -14.64
CA ARG A 133 1.07 -4.46 -16.04
C ARG A 133 -0.30 -4.28 -16.69
N ILE A 134 -1.39 -4.60 -15.99
CA ILE A 134 -2.75 -4.44 -16.53
C ILE A 134 -3.14 -2.97 -16.68
N GLN A 135 -2.75 -2.09 -15.76
CA GLN A 135 -3.06 -0.65 -15.86
C GLN A 135 -2.25 0.00 -16.99
N PHE A 136 -1.01 -0.43 -17.22
CA PHE A 136 -0.23 -0.03 -18.40
C PHE A 136 -0.86 -0.56 -19.69
N CYS A 137 -1.30 -1.83 -19.72
CA CYS A 137 -1.99 -2.40 -20.88
C CYS A 137 -3.35 -1.75 -21.14
N MET A 138 -4.14 -1.40 -20.12
CA MET A 138 -5.44 -0.73 -20.27
C MET A 138 -5.28 0.73 -20.70
N LEU A 139 -4.29 1.46 -20.18
CA LEU A 139 -3.97 2.82 -20.68
C LEU A 139 -3.43 2.78 -22.11
N ALA A 140 -2.53 1.85 -22.44
CA ALA A 140 -2.01 1.70 -23.79
C ALA A 140 -3.09 1.32 -24.81
N LYS A 141 -4.05 0.46 -24.41
CA LYS A 141 -5.18 0.07 -25.27
C LYS A 141 -6.17 1.24 -25.46
N ARG A 142 -6.46 2.04 -24.42
CA ARG A 142 -7.27 3.27 -24.57
C ARG A 142 -6.58 4.32 -25.46
N HIS A 143 -5.27 4.50 -25.31
CA HIS A 143 -4.50 5.45 -26.12
C HIS A 143 -4.46 5.02 -27.60
N TRP A 144 -4.26 3.73 -27.89
CA TRP A 144 -4.27 3.21 -29.26
C TRP A 144 -5.66 3.29 -29.91
N THR A 145 -6.74 2.95 -29.21
CA THR A 145 -8.11 3.06 -29.75
C THR A 145 -8.50 4.52 -30.07
N LEU A 146 -7.99 5.49 -29.30
CA LEU A 146 -8.19 6.92 -29.58
C LEU A 146 -7.40 7.39 -30.82
N MET A 147 -6.20 6.85 -31.05
CA MET A 147 -5.40 7.19 -32.24
C MET A 147 -5.93 6.56 -33.55
N ILE A 148 -6.65 5.43 -33.48
CA ILE A 148 -7.27 4.82 -34.67
C ILE A 148 -8.58 5.53 -35.06
N LYS A 149 -9.33 6.09 -34.10
CA LYS A 149 -10.63 6.75 -34.37
C LYS A 149 -10.53 8.18 -34.91
N HIS A 150 -9.38 8.84 -34.75
CA HIS A 150 -9.14 10.18 -35.29
C HIS A 150 -7.77 10.23 -35.99
N PRO A 151 -7.65 9.65 -37.19
CA PRO A 151 -6.51 9.95 -38.04
C PRO A 151 -6.61 11.44 -38.42
N LYS A 152 -5.55 12.20 -38.13
CA LYS A 152 -5.34 13.51 -38.76
C LYS A 152 -5.02 13.30 -40.23
#